data_AF-A0A959SCG7-F1
#
_entry.id   AF-A0A959SCG7-F1
#
_cell.length_a   1.000
_cell.length_b   1.000
_cell.length_c   1.000
_cell.angle_alpha   90.00
_cell.angle_beta   90.00
_cell.angle_gamma   90.00
#
_symmetry.space_group_name_H-M   'P 1'
#
loop_
_entity.id
_entity.type
_entity.pdbx_description
1 polymer ?
#
loop_
_entity_poly.entity_id
_entity_poly.type
_entity_poly.pdbx_seq_one_letter_code
_entity_poly.pdbx_strand_id
1 'polypeptide(L)'
;MSETEIRALITLIEDPDQDVYDQVRERIVSLGDHVVPILERAWEFEDHGDLFRDRIEDILETIHLSGVTERLIAWRDSGGEDLLTGALIISRYRYPDMDEQKVKARLASIRQDIWLELNDHLTAFEKVRVFNHIFFQIHGFKGNKRNYHAPQNSYINEVLDSRTGNPLSLAIIYQVLAEDLHIPLRGVNLPNHFVLAYLDEDSMGGADSGQQGEENVLFYVNAFSQGDILGRNEINEFLEKLKIEPRPSFYSPCTNLDIIRRQLNNLANSYEKLGDSQRSGDLERLRDLLGKNEDLGR
;
A
#
# COMPACT_ATOMS: atom_id res chain seq x y z
N MET A 1 -32.04 -3.66 11.31
CA MET A 1 -33.05 -3.33 10.27
C MET A 1 -33.45 -4.63 9.60
N SER A 2 -34.70 -4.80 9.22
CA SER A 2 -35.14 -5.99 8.46
C SER A 2 -34.76 -5.85 6.98
N GLU A 3 -34.57 -6.98 6.28
CA GLU A 3 -34.29 -6.98 4.84
C GLU A 3 -35.39 -6.26 4.04
N THR A 4 -36.64 -6.34 4.50
CA THR A 4 -37.79 -5.65 3.92
C THR A 4 -37.65 -4.13 3.99
N GLU A 5 -37.15 -3.59 5.10
CA GLU A 5 -36.90 -2.15 5.24
C GLU A 5 -35.75 -1.68 4.33
N ILE A 6 -34.70 -2.51 4.15
CA ILE A 6 -33.59 -2.20 3.24
C ILE A 6 -34.09 -2.15 1.79
N ARG A 7 -34.91 -3.12 1.38
CA ARG A 7 -35.53 -3.13 0.04
C ARG A 7 -36.42 -1.92 -0.20
N ALA A 8 -37.20 -1.50 0.82
CA ALA A 8 -38.00 -0.29 0.71
C ALA A 8 -37.14 0.97 0.51
N LEU A 9 -36.01 1.09 1.22
CA LEU A 9 -35.06 2.17 0.99
C LEU A 9 -34.48 2.13 -0.43
N ILE A 10 -34.13 0.94 -0.94
CA ILE A 10 -33.60 0.79 -2.30
C ILE A 10 -34.60 1.29 -3.35
N THR A 11 -35.88 0.98 -3.20
CA THR A 11 -36.90 1.49 -4.15
C THR A 11 -37.05 3.02 -4.15
N LEU A 12 -36.64 3.69 -3.07
CA LEU A 12 -36.67 5.16 -2.95
C LEU A 12 -35.41 5.81 -3.53
N ILE A 13 -34.42 5.04 -3.97
CA ILE A 13 -33.20 5.57 -4.60
C ILE A 13 -33.51 6.24 -5.95
N GLU A 14 -34.60 5.88 -6.64
CA GLU A 14 -35.02 6.54 -7.88
C GLU A 14 -35.84 7.83 -7.65
N ASP A 15 -36.05 8.25 -6.39
CA ASP A 15 -36.90 9.42 -6.12
C ASP A 15 -36.32 10.67 -6.83
N PRO A 16 -37.12 11.39 -7.64
CA PRO A 16 -36.66 12.59 -8.33
C PRO A 16 -36.39 13.75 -7.36
N ASP A 17 -36.93 13.70 -6.14
CA ASP A 17 -36.61 14.65 -5.08
C ASP A 17 -35.23 14.35 -4.49
N GLN A 18 -34.31 15.31 -4.65
CA GLN A 18 -32.93 15.17 -4.19
C GLN A 18 -32.82 15.10 -2.67
N ASP A 19 -33.68 15.79 -1.92
CA ASP A 19 -33.66 15.76 -0.45
C ASP A 19 -34.09 14.38 0.07
N VAL A 20 -35.02 13.73 -0.62
CA VAL A 20 -35.45 12.35 -0.31
C VAL A 20 -34.32 11.37 -0.60
N TYR A 21 -33.70 11.47 -1.78
CA TYR A 21 -32.55 10.64 -2.14
C TYR A 21 -31.41 10.79 -1.14
N ASP A 22 -31.05 12.02 -0.76
CA ASP A 22 -29.94 12.28 0.16
C ASP A 22 -30.18 11.65 1.54
N GLN A 23 -31.41 11.73 2.06
CA GLN A 23 -31.79 11.06 3.33
C GLN A 23 -31.73 9.53 3.23
N VAL A 24 -32.22 8.95 2.13
CA VAL A 24 -32.18 7.51 1.86
C VAL A 24 -30.72 7.05 1.74
N ARG A 25 -29.91 7.79 0.99
CA ARG A 25 -28.48 7.56 0.81
C ARG A 25 -27.75 7.56 2.14
N GLU A 26 -27.90 8.61 2.96
CA GLU A 26 -27.27 8.67 4.29
C GLU A 26 -27.69 7.48 5.15
N ARG A 27 -28.97 7.10 5.10
CA ARG A 27 -29.46 5.95 5.84
C ARG A 27 -28.81 4.65 5.38
N ILE A 28 -28.73 4.40 4.08
CA ILE A 28 -28.09 3.20 3.52
C ILE A 28 -26.59 3.19 3.80
N VAL A 29 -25.90 4.31 3.64
CA VAL A 29 -24.46 4.42 3.94
C VAL A 29 -24.19 4.16 5.43
N SER A 30 -25.05 4.63 6.34
CA SER A 30 -24.91 4.38 7.78
C SER A 30 -25.04 2.90 8.17
N LEU A 31 -25.58 2.07 7.29
CA LEU A 31 -25.65 0.64 7.47
C LEU A 31 -24.26 0.00 7.17
N GLY A 32 -23.50 0.51 6.21
CA GLY A 32 -22.15 0.01 5.92
C GLY A 32 -22.14 -1.35 5.23
N ASP A 33 -21.10 -2.17 5.45
CA ASP A 33 -20.82 -3.39 4.65
C ASP A 33 -21.98 -4.40 4.59
N HIS A 34 -22.89 -4.44 5.57
CA HIS A 34 -23.96 -5.44 5.59
C HIS A 34 -25.05 -5.25 4.52
N VAL A 35 -25.16 -4.05 3.94
CA VAL A 35 -26.11 -3.78 2.84
C VAL A 35 -25.51 -4.04 1.46
N VAL A 36 -24.18 -4.17 1.34
CA VAL A 36 -23.48 -4.33 0.06
C VAL A 36 -24.04 -5.49 -0.78
N PRO A 37 -24.23 -6.72 -0.24
CA PRO A 37 -24.76 -7.82 -1.05
C PRO A 37 -26.20 -7.61 -1.52
N ILE A 38 -26.96 -6.72 -0.88
CA ILE A 38 -28.32 -6.38 -1.26
C ILE A 38 -28.28 -5.34 -2.39
N LEU A 39 -27.42 -4.33 -2.26
CA LEU A 39 -27.20 -3.29 -3.27
C LEU A 39 -26.63 -3.87 -4.57
N GLU A 40 -25.66 -4.78 -4.50
CA GLU A 40 -25.10 -5.47 -5.67
C GLU A 40 -26.17 -6.29 -6.41
N ARG A 41 -27.03 -7.01 -5.68
CA ARG A 41 -28.14 -7.73 -6.30
C ARG A 41 -29.16 -6.78 -6.93
N ALA A 42 -29.45 -5.65 -6.29
CA ALA A 42 -30.33 -4.65 -6.87
C ALA A 42 -29.75 -4.08 -8.17
N TRP A 43 -28.45 -3.79 -8.17
CA TRP A 43 -27.72 -3.31 -9.35
C TRP A 43 -27.69 -4.33 -10.51
N GLU A 44 -27.52 -5.63 -10.23
CA GLU A 44 -27.45 -6.68 -11.26
C GLU A 44 -28.80 -7.09 -11.84
N PHE A 45 -29.85 -7.17 -11.01
CA PHE A 45 -31.08 -7.89 -11.35
C PHE A 45 -32.33 -7.01 -11.51
N GLU A 46 -32.30 -5.75 -11.07
CA GLU A 46 -33.45 -4.87 -11.20
C GLU A 46 -33.40 -4.08 -12.53
N ASP A 47 -34.52 -4.07 -13.26
CA ASP A 47 -34.65 -3.41 -14.57
C ASP A 47 -34.92 -1.91 -14.41
N HIS A 48 -33.98 -1.22 -13.76
CA HIS A 48 -34.02 0.22 -13.48
C HIS A 48 -33.19 1.03 -14.49
N GLY A 49 -33.44 2.34 -14.56
CA GLY A 49 -32.74 3.24 -15.47
C GLY A 49 -31.30 3.58 -15.05
N ASP A 50 -30.57 4.30 -15.88
CA ASP A 50 -29.16 4.68 -15.62
C ASP A 50 -28.99 5.44 -14.30
N LEU A 51 -29.94 6.33 -13.95
CA LEU A 51 -29.92 7.10 -12.71
C LEU A 51 -29.88 6.21 -11.45
N PHE A 52 -30.62 5.10 -11.45
CA PHE A 52 -30.63 4.17 -10.33
C PHE A 52 -29.26 3.50 -10.17
N ARG A 53 -28.70 3.03 -11.29
CA ARG A 53 -27.39 2.37 -11.30
C ARG A 53 -26.28 3.30 -10.80
N ASP A 54 -26.24 4.54 -11.32
CA ASP A 54 -25.28 5.55 -10.90
C ASP A 54 -25.39 5.85 -9.39
N ARG A 55 -26.63 5.93 -8.86
CA ARG A 55 -26.87 6.18 -7.43
C ARG A 55 -26.48 4.99 -6.55
N ILE A 56 -26.75 3.76 -6.99
CA ILE A 56 -26.29 2.55 -6.27
C ILE A 56 -24.75 2.47 -6.29
N GLU A 57 -24.11 2.77 -7.41
CA GLU A 57 -22.65 2.81 -7.53
C GLU A 57 -22.04 3.84 -6.57
N ASP A 58 -22.57 5.07 -6.51
CA ASP A 58 -22.11 6.09 -5.56
C ASP A 58 -22.26 5.65 -4.09
N ILE A 59 -23.38 4.99 -3.75
CA ILE A 59 -23.62 4.45 -2.41
C ILE A 59 -22.60 3.37 -2.07
N LEU A 60 -22.37 2.42 -3.00
CA LEU A 60 -21.39 1.35 -2.84
C LEU A 60 -19.98 1.92 -2.67
N GLU A 61 -19.55 2.83 -3.55
CA GLU A 61 -18.26 3.51 -3.45
C GLU A 61 -18.10 4.23 -2.11
N THR A 62 -19.15 4.91 -1.63
CA THR A 62 -19.15 5.61 -0.34
C THR A 62 -19.00 4.63 0.83
N ILE A 63 -19.74 3.53 0.84
CA ILE A 63 -19.65 2.50 1.89
C ILE A 63 -18.24 1.91 1.92
N HIS A 64 -17.70 1.55 0.75
CA HIS A 64 -16.36 0.98 0.64
C HIS A 64 -15.27 1.94 1.12
N LEU A 65 -15.34 3.22 0.73
CA LEU A 65 -14.38 4.23 1.17
C LEU A 65 -14.44 4.46 2.69
N SER A 66 -15.64 4.49 3.27
CA SER A 66 -15.82 4.56 4.73
C SER A 66 -15.18 3.36 5.43
N GLY A 67 -15.41 2.14 4.93
CA GLY A 67 -14.79 0.93 5.50
C GLY A 67 -13.26 0.92 5.40
N VAL A 68 -12.68 1.42 4.29
CA VAL A 68 -11.22 1.59 4.16
C VAL A 68 -10.71 2.65 5.13
N THR A 69 -11.42 3.75 5.28
CA THR A 69 -11.09 4.85 6.19
C THR A 69 -11.03 4.37 7.64
N GLU A 70 -12.05 3.66 8.10
CA GLU A 70 -12.10 3.10 9.46
C GLU A 70 -10.96 2.13 9.72
N ARG A 71 -10.68 1.21 8.78
CA ARG A 71 -9.56 0.27 8.89
C ARG A 71 -8.21 0.98 8.93
N LEU A 72 -8.02 2.02 8.12
CA LEU A 72 -6.77 2.78 8.08
C LEU A 72 -6.54 3.54 9.39
N ILE A 73 -7.59 4.14 9.95
CA ILE A 73 -7.54 4.80 11.27
C ILE A 73 -7.22 3.79 12.36
N ALA A 74 -7.90 2.64 12.39
CA ALA A 74 -7.64 1.61 13.38
C ALA A 74 -6.20 1.08 13.31
N TRP A 75 -5.69 0.85 12.09
CA TRP A 75 -4.30 0.45 11.87
C TRP A 75 -3.31 1.52 12.37
N ARG A 76 -3.52 2.79 12.02
CA ARG A 76 -2.71 3.92 12.52
C ARG A 76 -2.72 3.99 14.05
N ASP A 77 -3.89 3.93 14.67
CA ASP A 77 -4.08 4.08 16.11
C ASP A 77 -3.53 2.88 16.90
N SER A 78 -3.39 1.73 16.25
CA SER A 78 -2.69 0.55 16.79
C SER A 78 -1.15 0.64 16.70
N GLY A 79 -0.60 1.74 16.17
CA GLY A 79 0.85 1.95 16.02
C GLY A 79 1.38 1.72 14.60
N GLY A 80 0.56 1.21 13.68
CA GLY A 80 0.94 1.02 12.27
C GLY A 80 2.12 0.07 12.05
N GLU A 81 2.35 -0.88 12.96
CA GLU A 81 3.55 -1.73 12.95
C GLU A 81 3.52 -2.77 11.82
N ASP A 82 2.35 -3.34 11.49
CA ASP A 82 2.22 -4.33 10.41
C ASP A 82 2.10 -3.63 9.05
N LEU A 83 3.20 -3.62 8.29
CA LEU A 83 3.25 -3.02 6.96
C LEU A 83 2.36 -3.74 5.94
N LEU A 84 2.23 -5.07 6.03
CA LEU A 84 1.38 -5.85 5.14
C LEU A 84 -0.08 -5.48 5.34
N THR A 85 -0.53 -5.38 6.59
CA THR A 85 -1.89 -4.94 6.91
C THR A 85 -2.17 -3.55 6.34
N GLY A 86 -1.24 -2.59 6.49
CA GLY A 86 -1.35 -1.28 5.88
C GLY A 86 -1.53 -1.35 4.34
N ALA A 87 -0.68 -2.11 3.66
CA ALA A 87 -0.73 -2.27 2.20
C ALA A 87 -2.01 -2.99 1.70
N LEU A 88 -2.53 -3.95 2.47
CA LEU A 88 -3.80 -4.63 2.19
C LEU A 88 -4.98 -3.66 2.29
N ILE A 89 -5.02 -2.82 3.33
CA ILE A 89 -6.06 -1.79 3.49
C ILE A 89 -6.09 -0.86 2.28
N ILE A 90 -4.93 -0.39 1.81
CA ILE A 90 -4.85 0.46 0.61
C ILE A 90 -5.31 -0.28 -0.65
N SER A 91 -5.03 -1.57 -0.77
CA SER A 91 -5.46 -2.36 -1.92
C SER A 91 -6.98 -2.57 -1.97
N ARG A 92 -7.62 -2.67 -0.79
CA ARG A 92 -9.09 -2.76 -0.70
C ARG A 92 -9.83 -1.51 -1.16
N TYR A 93 -9.16 -0.35 -1.24
CA TYR A 93 -9.74 0.84 -1.85
C TYR A 93 -10.12 0.61 -3.32
N ARG A 94 -9.29 -0.11 -4.09
CA ARG A 94 -9.57 -0.42 -5.49
C ARG A 94 -10.22 -1.79 -5.69
N TYR A 95 -9.95 -2.73 -4.79
CA TYR A 95 -10.39 -4.12 -4.87
C TYR A 95 -11.12 -4.53 -3.58
N PRO A 96 -12.38 -4.13 -3.38
CA PRO A 96 -13.14 -4.40 -2.16
C PRO A 96 -13.23 -5.90 -1.82
N ASP A 97 -13.38 -6.74 -2.85
CA ASP A 97 -13.55 -8.20 -2.77
C ASP A 97 -12.23 -8.98 -2.86
N MET A 98 -11.10 -8.28 -2.72
CA MET A 98 -9.78 -8.92 -2.75
C MET A 98 -9.67 -10.01 -1.67
N ASP A 99 -9.31 -11.22 -2.10
CA ASP A 99 -9.00 -12.33 -1.20
C ASP A 99 -7.63 -12.11 -0.52
N GLU A 100 -7.67 -11.58 0.70
CA GLU A 100 -6.47 -11.39 1.52
C GLU A 100 -5.72 -12.70 1.82
N GLN A 101 -6.42 -13.84 1.91
CA GLN A 101 -5.78 -15.14 2.18
C GLN A 101 -4.95 -15.58 0.98
N LYS A 102 -5.44 -15.34 -0.24
CA LYS A 102 -4.67 -15.59 -1.47
C LYS A 102 -3.40 -14.74 -1.52
N VAL A 103 -3.47 -13.47 -1.11
CA VAL A 103 -2.29 -12.59 -1.02
C VAL A 103 -1.29 -13.13 0.01
N LYS A 104 -1.75 -13.44 1.23
CA LYS A 104 -0.91 -13.98 2.30
C LYS A 104 -0.28 -15.33 1.94
N ALA A 105 -1.03 -16.22 1.28
CA ALA A 105 -0.54 -17.52 0.83
C ALA A 105 0.59 -17.39 -0.22
N ARG A 106 0.50 -16.42 -1.13
CA ARG A 106 1.57 -16.16 -2.10
C ARG A 106 2.84 -15.63 -1.44
N LEU A 107 2.70 -14.69 -0.51
CA LEU A 107 3.84 -14.20 0.28
C LEU A 107 4.48 -15.33 1.08
N ALA A 108 3.66 -16.18 1.72
CA ALA A 108 4.14 -17.34 2.47
C ALA A 108 4.91 -18.35 1.59
N SER A 109 4.47 -18.57 0.34
CA SER A 109 5.19 -19.41 -0.62
C SER A 109 6.56 -18.82 -0.96
N ILE A 110 6.62 -17.51 -1.29
CA ILE A 110 7.89 -16.84 -1.61
C ILE A 110 8.83 -16.87 -0.41
N ARG A 111 8.30 -16.57 0.79
CA ARG A 111 9.03 -16.63 2.05
C ARG A 111 9.63 -18.01 2.29
N GLN A 112 8.86 -19.06 2.06
CA GLN A 112 9.34 -20.44 2.22
C GLN A 112 10.49 -20.75 1.27
N ASP A 113 10.39 -20.34 0.00
CA ASP A 113 11.44 -20.56 -1.00
C ASP A 113 12.73 -19.80 -0.64
N ILE A 114 12.62 -18.58 -0.10
CA ILE A 114 13.78 -17.84 0.42
C ILE A 114 14.37 -18.54 1.64
N TRP A 115 13.53 -18.92 2.61
CA TRP A 115 13.97 -19.55 3.86
C TRP A 115 14.75 -20.85 3.64
N LEU A 116 14.35 -21.67 2.67
CA LEU A 116 15.02 -22.94 2.34
C LEU A 116 16.47 -22.75 1.85
N GLU A 117 16.79 -21.59 1.28
CA GLU A 117 18.12 -21.26 0.75
C GLU A 117 18.96 -20.42 1.73
N LEU A 118 18.34 -19.87 2.78
CA LEU A 118 19.04 -19.14 3.83
C LEU A 118 19.71 -20.09 4.81
N ASN A 119 20.85 -19.67 5.35
CA ASN A 119 21.48 -20.32 6.49
C ASN A 119 22.12 -19.27 7.42
N ASP A 120 22.29 -19.64 8.70
CA ASP A 120 22.75 -18.73 9.74
C ASP A 120 24.23 -18.30 9.60
N HIS A 121 24.99 -18.95 8.72
CA HIS A 121 26.40 -18.64 8.49
C HIS A 121 26.61 -17.61 7.36
N LEU A 122 25.55 -17.22 6.66
CA LEU A 122 25.63 -16.23 5.59
C LEU A 122 25.89 -14.84 6.17
N THR A 123 26.81 -14.12 5.53
CA THR A 123 26.97 -12.67 5.74
C THR A 123 25.73 -11.91 5.27
N ALA A 124 25.55 -10.66 5.72
CA ALA A 124 24.45 -9.79 5.28
C ALA A 124 24.35 -9.69 3.74
N PHE A 125 25.49 -9.55 3.06
CA PHE A 125 25.56 -9.52 1.59
C PHE A 125 25.09 -10.84 0.97
N GLU A 126 25.48 -11.98 1.53
CA GLU A 126 25.07 -13.28 1.02
C GLU A 126 23.58 -13.55 1.26
N LYS A 127 23.05 -13.19 2.44
CA LYS A 127 21.60 -13.24 2.73
C LYS A 127 20.81 -12.45 1.68
N VAL A 128 21.22 -11.22 1.38
CA VAL A 128 20.58 -10.38 0.34
C VAL A 128 20.74 -10.97 -1.05
N ARG A 129 21.89 -11.55 -1.39
CA ARG A 129 22.08 -12.21 -2.70
C ARG A 129 21.17 -13.42 -2.88
N VAL A 130 21.00 -14.26 -1.86
CA VAL A 130 20.06 -15.38 -1.86
C VAL A 130 18.64 -14.88 -2.03
N PHE A 131 18.24 -13.90 -1.21
CA PHE A 131 16.94 -13.27 -1.31
C PHE A 131 16.68 -12.73 -2.72
N ASN A 132 17.60 -11.97 -3.28
CA ASN A 132 17.50 -11.40 -4.62
C ASN A 132 17.37 -12.48 -5.70
N HIS A 133 18.12 -13.58 -5.59
CA HIS A 133 18.02 -14.70 -6.51
C HIS A 133 16.61 -15.27 -6.53
N ILE A 134 16.05 -15.58 -5.35
CA ILE A 134 14.71 -16.16 -5.25
C ILE A 134 13.64 -15.15 -5.68
N PHE A 135 13.67 -13.93 -5.13
CA PHE A 135 12.65 -12.92 -5.40
C PHE A 135 12.64 -12.46 -6.87
N PHE A 136 13.80 -12.12 -7.43
CA PHE A 136 13.87 -11.56 -8.79
C PHE A 136 14.07 -12.59 -9.89
N GLN A 137 14.84 -13.67 -9.66
CA GLN A 137 15.14 -14.65 -10.71
C GLN A 137 14.17 -15.82 -10.72
N ILE A 138 13.82 -16.37 -9.54
CA ILE A 138 12.89 -17.51 -9.44
C ILE A 138 11.43 -17.05 -9.53
N HIS A 139 11.01 -16.10 -8.69
CA HIS A 139 9.63 -15.58 -8.73
C HIS A 139 9.40 -14.51 -9.81
N GLY A 140 10.47 -13.94 -10.37
CA GLY A 140 10.38 -13.08 -11.56
C GLY A 140 9.86 -11.67 -11.31
N PHE A 141 9.94 -11.16 -10.08
CA PHE A 141 9.57 -9.78 -9.77
C PHE A 141 10.47 -8.80 -10.54
N LYS A 142 9.92 -7.67 -10.98
CA LYS A 142 10.68 -6.62 -11.67
C LYS A 142 10.00 -5.26 -11.64
N GLY A 143 10.79 -4.19 -11.77
CA GLY A 143 10.28 -2.83 -11.92
C GLY A 143 9.52 -2.61 -13.24
N ASN A 144 8.34 -1.99 -13.18
CA ASN A 144 7.59 -1.60 -14.37
C ASN A 144 8.14 -0.29 -14.96
N LYS A 145 9.11 -0.40 -15.86
CA LYS A 145 9.72 0.77 -16.53
C LYS A 145 8.86 1.38 -17.65
N ARG A 146 7.92 0.60 -18.21
CA ARG A 146 7.12 1.02 -19.38
C ARG A 146 5.91 1.85 -18.96
N ASN A 147 5.23 1.43 -17.92
CA ASN A 147 4.06 2.12 -17.37
C ASN A 147 4.34 2.53 -15.94
N TYR A 148 5.36 3.37 -15.73
CA TYR A 148 5.91 3.68 -14.40
C TYR A 148 4.88 4.28 -13.44
N HIS A 149 3.95 5.10 -13.95
CA HIS A 149 2.93 5.80 -13.17
C HIS A 149 1.56 5.10 -13.14
N ALA A 150 1.45 3.85 -13.59
CA ALA A 150 0.19 3.12 -13.47
C ALA A 150 -0.17 2.89 -11.98
N PRO A 151 -1.40 3.23 -11.55
CA PRO A 151 -1.87 2.95 -10.19
C PRO A 151 -1.77 1.47 -9.80
N GLN A 152 -1.95 0.56 -10.77
CA GLN A 152 -1.86 -0.90 -10.56
C GLN A 152 -0.51 -1.32 -10.00
N ASN A 153 0.57 -0.60 -10.32
CA ASN A 153 1.90 -0.88 -9.77
C ASN A 153 2.04 -0.58 -8.28
N SER A 154 1.02 0.00 -7.63
CA SER A 154 1.05 0.36 -6.21
C SER A 154 0.21 -0.57 -5.33
N TYR A 155 -0.65 -1.41 -5.90
CA TYR A 155 -1.54 -2.30 -5.14
C TYR A 155 -0.91 -3.68 -4.98
N ILE A 156 -0.87 -4.21 -3.75
CA ILE A 156 -0.07 -5.40 -3.46
C ILE A 156 -0.58 -6.65 -4.19
N ASN A 157 -1.90 -6.81 -4.31
CA ASN A 157 -2.50 -7.91 -5.06
C ASN A 157 -2.09 -7.89 -6.54
N GLU A 158 -2.17 -6.72 -7.18
CA GLU A 158 -1.79 -6.55 -8.59
C GLU A 158 -0.30 -6.79 -8.81
N VAL A 159 0.55 -6.33 -7.89
CA VAL A 159 2.00 -6.53 -7.99
C VAL A 159 2.36 -8.00 -7.80
N LEU A 160 1.68 -8.74 -6.90
CA LEU A 160 1.86 -10.18 -6.73
C LEU A 160 1.34 -10.98 -7.94
N ASP A 161 0.24 -10.57 -8.55
CA ASP A 161 -0.31 -11.20 -9.75
C ASP A 161 0.57 -10.98 -10.98
N SER A 162 0.94 -9.72 -11.23
CA SER A 162 1.71 -9.32 -12.41
C SER A 162 3.21 -9.56 -12.28
N ARG A 163 3.72 -9.69 -11.04
CA ARG A 163 5.15 -9.67 -10.68
C ARG A 163 5.85 -8.39 -11.14
N THR A 164 5.08 -7.32 -11.33
CA THR A 164 5.59 -6.02 -11.74
C THR A 164 5.09 -4.92 -10.83
N GLY A 165 5.99 -4.05 -10.37
CA GLY A 165 5.65 -2.99 -9.45
C GLY A 165 6.48 -1.73 -9.65
N ASN A 166 6.14 -0.69 -8.89
CA ASN A 166 6.94 0.53 -8.77
C ASN A 166 7.99 0.39 -7.66
N PRO A 167 8.92 1.35 -7.48
CA PRO A 167 9.98 1.22 -6.48
C PRO A 167 9.46 0.97 -5.05
N LEU A 168 8.37 1.62 -4.67
CA LEU A 168 7.80 1.51 -3.33
C LEU A 168 7.14 0.14 -3.10
N SER A 169 6.26 -0.30 -4.01
CA SER A 169 5.53 -1.57 -3.88
C SER A 169 6.45 -2.79 -3.84
N LEU A 170 7.50 -2.80 -4.67
CA LEU A 170 8.49 -3.88 -4.64
C LEU A 170 9.26 -3.87 -3.33
N ALA A 171 9.61 -2.69 -2.82
CA ALA A 171 10.26 -2.57 -1.51
C ALA A 171 9.33 -2.96 -0.35
N ILE A 172 8.02 -2.66 -0.42
CA ILE A 172 7.03 -3.12 0.58
C ILE A 172 7.02 -4.65 0.64
N ILE A 173 6.88 -5.33 -0.50
CA ILE A 173 6.84 -6.80 -0.55
C ILE A 173 8.17 -7.37 -0.04
N TYR A 174 9.29 -6.78 -0.46
CA TYR A 174 10.62 -7.19 -0.03
C TYR A 174 10.78 -7.03 1.50
N GLN A 175 10.40 -5.89 2.07
CA GLN A 175 10.47 -5.63 3.51
C GLN A 175 9.58 -6.59 4.30
N VAL A 176 8.33 -6.80 3.88
CA VAL A 176 7.41 -7.75 4.54
C VAL A 176 8.00 -9.15 4.61
N LEU A 177 8.55 -9.64 3.49
CA LEU A 177 9.22 -10.94 3.44
C LEU A 177 10.49 -10.98 4.30
N ALA A 178 11.27 -9.89 4.33
CA ALA A 178 12.50 -9.80 5.12
C ALA A 178 12.20 -9.78 6.63
N GLU A 179 11.19 -9.03 7.07
CA GLU A 179 10.74 -8.97 8.47
C GLU A 179 10.31 -10.35 8.96
N ASP A 180 9.51 -11.08 8.16
CA ASP A 180 9.10 -12.46 8.43
C ASP A 180 10.26 -13.47 8.50
N LEU A 181 11.40 -13.14 7.87
CA LEU A 181 12.63 -13.94 7.86
C LEU A 181 13.68 -13.44 8.87
N HIS A 182 13.33 -12.46 9.69
CA HIS A 182 14.24 -11.80 10.65
C HIS A 182 15.49 -11.20 9.99
N ILE A 183 15.37 -10.77 8.73
CA ILE A 183 16.41 -10.00 8.03
C ILE A 183 16.14 -8.52 8.30
N PRO A 184 17.11 -7.76 8.86
CA PRO A 184 16.89 -6.40 9.35
C PRO A 184 16.90 -5.37 8.22
N LEU A 185 16.00 -5.51 7.24
CA LEU A 185 15.80 -4.57 6.15
C LEU A 185 14.65 -3.62 6.47
N ARG A 186 14.89 -2.32 6.33
CA ARG A 186 13.87 -1.28 6.58
C ARG A 186 13.84 -0.26 5.46
N GLY A 187 12.66 0.19 5.07
CA GLY A 187 12.47 1.15 3.99
C GLY A 187 13.12 2.51 4.26
N VAL A 188 13.65 3.13 3.21
CA VAL A 188 14.27 4.46 3.23
C VAL A 188 13.66 5.29 2.12
N ASN A 189 13.17 6.47 2.50
CA ASN A 189 12.54 7.41 1.58
C ASN A 189 13.59 8.20 0.80
N LEU A 190 13.59 8.04 -0.53
CA LEU A 190 14.36 8.90 -1.44
C LEU A 190 13.45 9.76 -2.31
N PRO A 191 13.90 10.93 -2.78
CA PRO A 191 13.15 11.68 -3.79
C PRO A 191 12.96 10.84 -5.06
N ASN A 192 11.73 10.75 -5.55
CA ASN A 192 11.36 9.98 -6.76
C ASN A 192 11.67 8.48 -6.75
N HIS A 193 12.24 7.93 -5.66
CA HIS A 193 12.67 6.54 -5.56
C HIS A 193 12.49 5.98 -4.15
N PHE A 194 12.67 4.67 -3.96
CA PHE A 194 12.58 4.05 -2.64
C PHE A 194 13.56 2.88 -2.56
N VAL A 195 14.29 2.76 -1.45
CA VAL A 195 15.29 1.71 -1.21
C VAL A 195 15.09 1.12 0.19
N LEU A 196 15.80 0.04 0.49
CA LEU A 196 15.79 -0.60 1.81
C LEU A 196 17.19 -0.49 2.41
N ALA A 197 17.32 -0.03 3.65
CA ALA A 197 18.56 -0.10 4.41
C ALA A 197 18.66 -1.47 5.10
N TYR A 198 19.80 -2.15 4.94
CA TYR A 198 20.17 -3.30 5.76
C TYR A 198 20.82 -2.76 7.04
N LEU A 199 20.22 -3.07 8.19
CA LEU A 199 20.71 -2.62 9.49
C LEU A 199 21.65 -3.66 10.11
N ASP A 200 22.62 -3.19 10.89
CA ASP A 200 23.49 -4.08 11.65
C ASP A 200 22.68 -4.89 12.69
N GLU A 201 22.87 -6.21 12.70
CA GLU A 201 22.13 -7.15 13.57
C GLU A 201 22.42 -6.88 15.06
N ASP A 202 23.64 -6.44 15.39
CA ASP A 202 24.04 -6.09 16.76
C ASP A 202 23.36 -4.82 17.29
N SER A 203 22.79 -4.01 16.40
CA SER A 203 22.06 -2.78 16.74
C SER A 203 20.57 -3.03 17.06
N MET A 204 20.08 -4.26 16.86
CA MET A 204 18.68 -4.64 17.10
C MET A 204 18.39 -5.04 18.57
N GLY A 205 19.43 -5.17 19.41
CA GLY A 205 19.34 -5.69 20.79
C GLY A 205 18.95 -4.70 21.89
N GLY A 206 18.59 -3.45 21.56
CA GLY A 206 18.21 -2.43 22.53
C GLY A 206 16.78 -1.94 22.33
N ALA A 207 15.82 -2.47 23.09
CA ALA A 207 14.45 -1.97 23.14
C ALA A 207 14.30 -0.55 23.76
N ASP A 208 15.41 0.18 23.93
CA ASP A 208 15.49 1.51 24.56
C ASP A 208 16.17 2.57 23.67
N SER A 209 16.59 2.24 22.44
CA SER A 209 17.16 3.23 21.52
C SER A 209 16.12 3.70 20.50
N GLY A 210 15.39 4.75 20.84
CA GLY A 210 14.65 5.61 19.90
C GLY A 210 15.55 6.36 18.90
N GLN A 211 16.66 5.75 18.47
CA GLN A 211 17.63 6.27 17.51
C GLN A 211 18.02 5.16 16.52
N GLN A 212 17.08 4.79 15.63
CA GLN A 212 17.43 4.13 14.36
C GLN A 212 17.98 5.21 13.41
N GLY A 213 19.22 5.63 13.64
CA GLY A 213 19.93 6.58 12.76
C GLY A 213 20.64 5.90 11.59
N GLU A 214 21.12 6.70 10.64
CA GLU A 214 22.00 6.28 9.53
C GLU A 214 23.21 5.45 10.03
N GLU A 215 23.68 5.68 11.25
CA GLU A 215 24.90 5.07 11.81
C GLU A 215 24.87 3.54 11.87
N ASN A 216 23.67 2.92 11.85
CA ASN A 216 23.51 1.46 11.90
C ASN A 216 23.27 0.84 10.52
N VAL A 217 23.33 1.62 9.43
CA VAL A 217 23.09 1.14 8.07
C VAL A 217 24.37 0.58 7.46
N LEU A 218 24.37 -0.72 7.13
CA LEU A 218 25.50 -1.39 6.48
C LEU A 218 25.56 -1.07 4.97
N PHE A 219 24.42 -1.15 4.30
CA PHE A 219 24.24 -0.86 2.88
C PHE A 219 22.75 -0.73 2.55
N TYR A 220 22.45 -0.35 1.31
CA TYR A 220 21.08 -0.22 0.81
C TYR A 220 20.80 -1.23 -0.31
N VAL A 221 19.54 -1.59 -0.48
CA VAL A 221 19.05 -2.51 -1.52
C VAL A 221 18.00 -1.80 -2.36
N ASN A 222 18.22 -1.75 -3.66
CA ASN A 222 17.29 -1.17 -4.62
C ASN A 222 16.40 -2.26 -5.25
N ALA A 223 15.24 -2.50 -4.65
CA ALA A 223 14.30 -3.52 -5.12
C ALA A 223 13.79 -3.26 -6.56
N PHE A 224 13.75 -2.00 -7.01
CA PHE A 224 13.33 -1.67 -8.38
C PHE A 224 14.37 -2.08 -9.43
N SER A 225 15.66 -2.07 -9.05
CA SER A 225 16.79 -2.49 -9.87
C SER A 225 17.26 -3.89 -9.50
N GLN A 226 16.33 -4.84 -9.34
CA GLN A 226 16.63 -6.26 -9.08
C GLN A 226 17.51 -6.52 -7.85
N GLY A 227 17.44 -5.63 -6.85
CA GLY A 227 18.15 -5.80 -5.59
C GLY A 227 19.60 -5.33 -5.62
N ASP A 228 19.97 -4.44 -6.56
CA ASP A 228 21.27 -3.78 -6.57
C ASP A 228 21.64 -3.28 -5.18
N ILE A 229 22.85 -3.63 -4.74
CA ILE A 229 23.38 -3.22 -3.44
C ILE A 229 24.12 -1.90 -3.63
N LEU A 230 23.77 -0.92 -2.82
CA LEU A 230 24.25 0.46 -2.90
C LEU A 230 24.91 0.84 -1.58
N GLY A 231 26.00 1.59 -1.64
CA GLY A 231 26.54 2.32 -0.51
C GLY A 231 25.98 3.74 -0.44
N ARG A 232 26.50 4.48 0.54
CA ARG A 232 26.15 5.90 0.72
C ARG A 232 26.54 6.76 -0.48
N ASN A 233 27.68 6.46 -1.11
CA ASN A 233 28.18 7.23 -2.25
C ASN A 233 27.24 7.13 -3.45
N GLU A 234 26.68 5.95 -3.72
CA GLU A 234 25.71 5.73 -4.78
C GLU A 234 24.40 6.50 -4.53
N ILE A 235 23.96 6.61 -3.26
CA ILE A 235 22.84 7.49 -2.88
C ILE A 235 23.19 8.96 -3.11
N ASN A 236 24.39 9.41 -2.74
CA ASN A 236 24.84 10.79 -2.97
C ASN A 236 24.83 11.11 -4.47
N GLU A 237 25.40 10.24 -5.31
CA GLU A 237 25.39 10.41 -6.76
C GLU A 237 23.96 10.44 -7.34
N PHE A 238 23.04 9.65 -6.78
CA PHE A 238 21.64 9.69 -7.16
C PHE A 238 20.99 11.05 -6.83
N LEU A 239 21.23 11.59 -5.64
CA LEU A 239 20.72 12.89 -5.20
C LEU A 239 21.32 14.05 -6.01
N GLU A 240 22.62 14.00 -6.29
CA GLU A 240 23.33 14.98 -7.13
C GLU A 240 22.74 15.03 -8.54
N LYS A 241 22.45 13.87 -9.16
CA LYS A 241 21.79 13.79 -10.48
C LYS A 241 20.41 14.45 -10.48
N LEU A 242 19.70 14.39 -9.35
CA LEU A 242 18.41 15.05 -9.17
C LEU A 242 18.53 16.53 -8.75
N LYS A 243 19.75 17.02 -8.49
CA LYS A 243 20.03 18.37 -7.96
C LYS A 243 19.35 18.61 -6.61
N ILE A 244 19.35 17.60 -5.76
CA ILE A 244 18.76 17.64 -4.42
C ILE A 244 19.88 17.57 -3.39
N GLU A 245 19.88 18.49 -2.44
CA GLU A 245 20.84 18.48 -1.32
C GLU A 245 20.58 17.29 -0.40
N PRO A 246 21.64 16.55 0.01
CA PRO A 246 21.55 15.49 1.01
C PRO A 246 20.86 15.91 2.30
N ARG A 247 20.02 15.03 2.85
CA ARG A 247 19.38 15.19 4.17
C ARG A 247 19.45 13.87 4.95
N PRO A 248 19.57 13.90 6.28
CA PRO A 248 19.64 12.67 7.10
C PRO A 248 18.51 11.67 6.85
N SER A 249 17.30 12.17 6.59
CA SER A 249 16.11 11.36 6.27
C SER A 249 16.21 10.56 4.97
N PHE A 250 17.14 10.90 4.07
CA PHE A 250 17.42 10.12 2.85
C PHE A 250 18.32 8.90 3.09
N TYR A 251 18.89 8.78 4.29
CA TYR A 251 19.80 7.70 4.65
C TYR A 251 19.26 6.82 5.78
N SER A 252 18.29 7.34 6.54
CA SER A 252 17.76 6.69 7.73
C SER A 252 16.44 5.95 7.42
N PRO A 253 16.17 4.81 8.08
CA PRO A 253 14.89 4.11 7.94
C PRO A 253 13.69 5.00 8.24
N CYS A 254 12.62 4.82 7.47
CA CYS A 254 11.33 5.44 7.73
C CYS A 254 10.35 4.48 8.42
N THR A 255 9.28 5.04 8.99
CA THR A 255 8.25 4.24 9.66
C THR A 255 7.32 3.59 8.63
N ASN A 256 6.62 2.53 9.03
CA ASN A 256 5.60 1.92 8.18
C ASN A 256 4.46 2.90 7.86
N LEU A 257 4.16 3.85 8.76
CA LEU A 257 3.25 4.97 8.47
C LEU A 257 3.75 5.85 7.32
N ASP A 258 5.06 6.15 7.27
CA ASP A 258 5.65 6.92 6.16
C ASP A 258 5.56 6.19 4.84
N ILE A 259 5.74 4.87 4.85
CA ILE A 259 5.63 4.01 3.67
C ILE A 259 4.20 4.04 3.12
N ILE A 260 3.20 3.80 3.96
CA ILE A 260 1.79 3.82 3.53
C ILE A 260 1.33 5.23 3.11
N ARG A 261 1.77 6.27 3.83
CA ARG A 261 1.50 7.67 3.43
C ARG A 261 2.09 7.98 2.05
N ARG A 262 3.31 7.52 1.78
CA ARG A 262 3.93 7.66 0.46
C ARG A 262 3.20 6.85 -0.61
N GLN A 263 2.72 5.65 -0.28
CA GLN A 263 1.92 4.82 -1.20
C GLN A 263 0.66 5.56 -1.64
N LEU A 264 -0.08 6.13 -0.68
CA LEU A 264 -1.26 6.95 -0.93
C LEU A 264 -0.94 8.18 -1.79
N ASN A 265 0.15 8.89 -1.50
CA ASN A 265 0.57 10.05 -2.28
C ASN A 265 0.95 9.67 -3.73
N ASN A 266 1.66 8.56 -3.92
CA ASN A 266 1.99 8.06 -5.24
C ASN A 266 0.74 7.66 -6.03
N LEU A 267 -0.23 7.02 -5.37
CA LEU A 267 -1.51 6.67 -5.97
C LEU A 267 -2.31 7.91 -6.36
N ALA A 268 -2.44 8.91 -5.47
CA ALA A 268 -3.15 10.16 -5.75
C ALA A 268 -2.57 10.84 -7.00
N ASN A 269 -1.25 11.04 -7.05
CA ASN A 269 -0.56 11.59 -8.21
C ASN A 269 -0.74 10.75 -9.49
N SER A 270 -0.92 9.43 -9.36
CA SER A 270 -1.15 8.55 -10.51
C SER A 270 -2.56 8.73 -11.07
N TYR A 271 -3.58 8.83 -10.21
CA TYR A 271 -4.96 9.09 -10.64
C TYR A 271 -5.14 10.52 -11.15
N GLU A 272 -4.48 11.52 -10.56
CA GLU A 272 -4.47 12.89 -11.08
C GLU A 272 -3.94 12.93 -12.53
N LYS A 273 -2.84 12.21 -12.81
CA LYS A 273 -2.30 12.09 -14.18
C LYS A 273 -3.24 11.38 -15.16
N LEU A 274 -4.15 10.55 -14.66
CA LEU A 274 -5.19 9.88 -15.46
C LEU A 274 -6.45 10.74 -15.61
N GLY A 275 -6.51 11.92 -14.98
CA GLY A 275 -7.69 12.80 -14.98
C GLY A 275 -8.79 12.38 -14.01
N ASP A 276 -8.49 11.46 -13.09
CA ASP A 276 -9.44 10.94 -12.10
C ASP A 276 -9.32 11.73 -10.78
N SER A 277 -9.93 12.92 -10.77
CA SER A 277 -9.88 13.84 -9.64
C SER A 277 -10.61 13.31 -8.40
N GLN A 278 -11.64 12.48 -8.58
CA GLN A 278 -12.40 11.89 -7.48
C GLN A 278 -11.49 10.94 -6.69
N ARG A 279 -10.87 9.97 -7.36
CA ARG A 279 -9.99 9.00 -6.69
C ARG A 279 -8.73 9.66 -6.14
N SER A 280 -8.18 10.63 -6.87
CA SER A 280 -7.07 11.44 -6.35
C SER A 280 -7.45 12.09 -5.01
N GLY A 281 -8.62 12.75 -4.94
CA GLY A 281 -9.10 13.39 -3.72
C GLY A 281 -9.38 12.43 -2.57
N ASP A 282 -9.92 11.24 -2.85
CA ASP A 282 -10.09 10.18 -1.83
C ASP A 282 -8.74 9.78 -1.22
N LEU A 283 -7.75 9.52 -2.05
CA LEU A 283 -6.43 9.06 -1.62
C LEU A 283 -5.67 10.15 -0.86
N GLU A 284 -5.85 11.42 -1.21
CA GLU A 284 -5.34 12.55 -0.43
C GLU A 284 -6.00 12.64 0.95
N ARG A 285 -7.33 12.46 1.03
CA ARG A 285 -8.02 12.40 2.33
C ARG A 285 -7.49 11.25 3.19
N LEU A 286 -7.35 10.05 2.61
CA LEU A 286 -6.78 8.89 3.30
C LEU A 286 -5.35 9.14 3.77
N ARG A 287 -4.52 9.79 2.94
CA ARG A 287 -3.14 10.18 3.28
C ARG A 287 -3.11 11.11 4.49
N ASP A 288 -3.99 12.11 4.49
CA ASP A 288 -4.01 13.15 5.51
C ASP A 288 -4.47 12.60 6.88
N LEU A 289 -5.26 11.51 6.91
CA LEU A 289 -5.57 10.78 8.13
C LEU A 289 -4.31 10.24 8.81
N LEU A 290 -3.26 9.90 8.07
CA LEU A 290 -2.03 9.40 8.68
C LEU A 290 -1.21 10.51 9.35
N GLY A 291 -1.59 11.78 9.23
CA GLY A 291 -0.85 12.94 9.73
C GLY A 291 0.17 13.47 8.72
N LYS A 292 0.85 14.57 9.04
CA LYS A 292 1.89 15.16 8.18
C LYS A 292 3.26 14.55 8.48
N ASN A 293 4.05 14.33 7.43
CA ASN A 293 5.48 14.07 7.56
C ASN A 293 6.20 15.42 7.70
N GLU A 294 6.97 15.63 8.76
CA GLU A 294 7.71 16.89 8.94
C GLU A 294 8.85 17.04 7.92
N ASP A 295 9.26 15.97 7.22
CA ASP A 295 10.52 15.94 6.45
C ASP A 295 10.42 15.80 4.93
N LEU A 296 9.23 15.62 4.35
CA LEU A 296 9.08 15.57 2.88
C LEU A 296 8.72 16.95 2.35
N GLY A 297 9.70 17.87 2.44
CA GLY A 297 9.68 19.13 1.71
C GLY A 297 9.61 18.87 0.21
N ARG A 298 8.74 19.64 -0.46
CA ARG A 298 8.53 19.71 -1.91
C ARG A 298 9.82 19.67 -2.72
#